data_AF-A0A072UTA4-F1
#
_entry.id   AF-A0A072UTA4-F1
#
_cell.length_a   1.000
_cell.length_b   1.000
_cell.length_c   1.000
_cell.angle_alpha   90.00
_cell.angle_beta   90.00
_cell.angle_gamma   90.00
#
_symmetry.space_group_name_H-M   'P 1'
#
loop_
_entity.id
_entity.type
_entity.pdbx_description
1 polymer ?
#
loop_
_entity_poly.entity_id
_entity_poly.type
_entity_poly.pdbx_seq_one_letter_code
_entity_poly.pdbx_strand_id
1 'polypeptide(L)'
;MFYCFSRTLSNSLETVLTLVSLYYWPCMRTYVVKSSYASRKWGLFVAALACAIRPTSAVTWMYVGFLELFNAHDRLKFVFLEVAPIGTLVLGLTCLLDRFMYGTWVLVPLNFLKFNFLSSGGDYYGTHKWHWYFTQGFTVMIFSHLPFCIAGIVYSKQWKFSGLLAWVLGFYSILGHKEFRFVLPVLPIALMFSGYSLAVIEDPSAGSLEYKGKGFSKKKNKCPPKMTVAILFLLATNIPMALYMSLVHQRGPEDVMNHLAREAFQGNMKSILFLTPCHATPYYSMLHQNVPMKFLDCTPSEEKGVLDESDRFMMDPASFMSKYAQNWSLPSHIVLFDSEEQKLRSFLISFDYREEKRFFNAHFKVDRDLQASIVVYVKKDSTI
;
A
#
# COMPACT_ATOMS: atom_id res chain seq x y z
N MET A 1 -9.08 -3.89 2.16
CA MET A 1 -8.98 -5.12 1.34
C MET A 1 -8.82 -4.80 -0.14
N PHE A 2 -9.77 -4.11 -0.79
CA PHE A 2 -9.73 -3.83 -2.25
C PHE A 2 -8.42 -3.19 -2.73
N TYR A 3 -7.86 -2.23 -1.98
CA TYR A 3 -6.56 -1.61 -2.28
C TYR A 3 -5.40 -2.61 -2.46
N CYS A 4 -5.40 -3.70 -1.70
CA CYS A 4 -4.31 -4.69 -1.70
C CYS A 4 -4.59 -5.90 -2.58
N PHE A 5 -5.87 -6.19 -2.88
CA PHE A 5 -6.26 -7.42 -3.56
C PHE A 5 -5.76 -7.49 -5.00
N SER A 6 -5.75 -6.36 -5.72
CA SER A 6 -5.27 -6.27 -7.10
C SER A 6 -3.76 -6.04 -7.22
N ARG A 7 -3.05 -5.82 -6.09
CA ARG A 7 -1.64 -5.45 -6.09
C ARG A 7 -0.78 -6.54 -5.47
N THR A 8 0.24 -6.99 -6.20
CA THR A 8 1.25 -7.96 -5.73
C THR A 8 2.27 -7.30 -4.79
N LEU A 9 1.80 -6.78 -3.65
CA LEU A 9 2.64 -6.11 -2.66
C LEU A 9 3.26 -7.11 -1.69
N SER A 10 4.55 -6.97 -1.42
CA SER A 10 5.22 -7.70 -0.33
C SER A 10 4.59 -7.42 1.04
N ASN A 11 3.91 -6.28 1.21
CA ASN A 11 3.13 -5.95 2.42
C ASN A 11 1.96 -6.91 2.67
N SER A 12 1.36 -7.48 1.62
CA SER A 12 0.30 -8.48 1.79
C SER A 12 0.88 -9.76 2.40
N LEU A 13 2.05 -10.19 1.94
CA LEU A 13 2.77 -11.33 2.51
C LEU A 13 3.23 -11.03 3.95
N GLU A 14 3.80 -9.84 4.20
CA GLU A 14 4.16 -9.36 5.54
C GLU A 14 2.96 -9.40 6.49
N THR A 15 1.78 -8.98 6.04
CA THR A 15 0.54 -9.01 6.83
C THR A 15 0.17 -10.43 7.22
N VAL A 16 0.20 -11.38 6.27
CA VAL A 16 -0.10 -12.80 6.54
C VAL A 16 0.92 -13.39 7.52
N LEU A 17 2.22 -13.20 7.27
CA LEU A 17 3.28 -13.69 8.16
C LEU A 17 3.17 -13.09 9.57
N THR A 18 2.79 -11.81 9.67
CA THR A 18 2.55 -11.14 10.94
C THR A 18 1.44 -11.82 11.74
N LEU A 19 0.29 -12.08 11.12
CA LEU A 19 -0.84 -12.74 11.78
C LEU A 19 -0.52 -14.18 12.18
N VAL A 20 0.12 -14.94 11.28
CA VAL A 20 0.54 -16.32 11.55
C VAL A 20 1.51 -16.35 12.73
N SER A 21 2.52 -15.48 12.74
CA SER A 21 3.50 -15.45 13.82
C SER A 21 2.90 -14.97 15.15
N LEU A 22 2.04 -13.94 15.15
CA LEU A 22 1.33 -13.49 16.35
C LEU A 22 0.47 -14.61 16.96
N TYR A 23 -0.12 -15.47 16.14
CA TYR A 23 -0.85 -16.65 16.63
C TYR A 23 0.07 -17.60 17.42
N TYR A 24 1.31 -17.82 16.98
CA TYR A 24 2.28 -18.69 17.65
C TYR A 24 2.99 -18.04 18.86
N TRP A 25 2.83 -16.74 19.08
CA TRP A 25 3.58 -16.02 20.11
C TRP A 25 2.97 -16.13 21.52
N PRO A 26 3.69 -16.65 22.54
CA PRO A 26 3.13 -16.88 23.87
C PRO A 26 2.66 -15.60 24.57
N CYS A 27 3.45 -14.52 24.59
CA CYS A 27 3.05 -13.29 25.30
C CYS A 27 1.78 -12.66 24.73
N MET A 28 1.43 -12.90 23.47
CA MET A 28 0.25 -12.33 22.83
C MET A 28 -1.03 -13.12 23.09
N ARG A 29 -0.91 -14.33 23.67
CA ARG A 29 -2.06 -15.17 24.00
C ARG A 29 -2.68 -14.78 25.33
N THR A 30 -4.01 -14.64 25.34
CA THR A 30 -4.78 -14.36 26.56
C THR A 30 -5.09 -15.65 27.34
N TYR A 31 -5.11 -16.81 26.68
CA TYR A 31 -5.42 -18.10 27.31
C TYR A 31 -4.30 -19.12 27.07
N VAL A 32 -3.89 -19.82 28.14
CA VAL A 32 -2.98 -20.97 28.07
C VAL A 32 -3.78 -22.15 27.51
N VAL A 33 -3.75 -22.36 26.20
CA VAL A 33 -4.32 -23.56 25.59
C VAL A 33 -3.47 -24.76 26.04
N LYS A 34 -4.08 -25.70 26.78
CA LYS A 34 -3.43 -26.94 27.27
C LYS A 34 -2.90 -27.87 26.15
N SER A 35 -3.21 -27.58 24.88
CA SER A 35 -2.69 -28.28 23.69
C SER A 35 -1.51 -27.52 23.09
N SER A 36 -0.30 -27.94 23.47
CA SER A 36 0.98 -27.30 23.14
C SER A 36 1.57 -27.82 21.82
N TYR A 37 0.89 -27.59 20.69
CA TYR A 37 1.51 -27.79 19.35
C TYR A 37 2.12 -26.50 18.78
N ALA A 38 1.77 -25.34 19.35
CA ALA A 38 2.27 -24.06 18.89
C ALA A 38 3.58 -23.70 19.61
N SER A 39 4.71 -23.99 18.96
CA SER A 39 6.04 -23.63 19.45
C SER A 39 6.33 -22.15 19.22
N ARG A 40 6.80 -21.44 20.27
CA ARG A 40 7.36 -20.08 20.14
C ARG A 40 8.42 -19.98 19.06
N LYS A 41 9.19 -21.05 18.83
CA LYS A 41 10.21 -21.14 17.78
C LYS A 41 9.63 -20.99 16.37
N TRP A 42 8.42 -21.52 16.14
CA TRP A 42 7.71 -21.33 14.86
C TRP A 42 7.30 -19.87 14.67
N GLY A 43 6.79 -19.21 15.71
CA GLY A 43 6.54 -17.77 15.68
C GLY A 43 7.81 -16.99 15.35
N LEU A 44 8.90 -17.23 16.08
CA LEU A 44 10.20 -16.60 15.84
C LEU A 44 10.71 -16.78 14.41
N PHE A 45 10.60 -17.99 13.86
CA PHE A 45 10.99 -18.27 12.48
C PHE A 45 10.16 -17.49 11.47
N VAL A 46 8.84 -17.49 11.62
CA VAL A 46 7.93 -16.73 10.73
C VAL A 46 8.15 -15.22 10.86
N ALA A 47 8.44 -14.72 12.06
CA ALA A 47 8.82 -13.33 12.31
C ALA A 47 10.14 -12.96 11.62
N ALA A 48 11.17 -13.81 11.75
CA ALA A 48 12.45 -13.61 11.09
C ALA A 48 12.30 -13.63 9.56
N LEU A 49 11.48 -14.53 9.02
CA LEU A 49 11.16 -14.57 7.60
C LEU A 49 10.42 -13.30 7.13
N ALA A 50 9.50 -12.77 7.93
CA ALA A 50 8.83 -11.50 7.64
C ALA A 50 9.83 -10.33 7.58
N CYS A 51 10.78 -10.25 8.52
CA CYS A 51 11.87 -9.26 8.51
C CYS A 51 12.82 -9.43 7.31
N ALA A 52 13.06 -10.67 6.89
CA ALA A 52 13.92 -10.98 5.76
C ALA A 52 13.31 -10.54 4.42
N ILE A 53 12.01 -10.83 4.23
CA ILE A 53 11.25 -10.37 3.06
C ILE A 53 11.07 -8.85 3.09
N ARG A 54 10.87 -8.30 4.30
CA ARG A 54 10.64 -6.88 4.47
C ARG A 54 11.26 -6.37 5.78
N PRO A 55 12.40 -5.65 5.72
CA PRO A 55 13.09 -5.17 6.91
C PRO A 55 12.22 -4.28 7.83
N THR A 56 11.22 -3.61 7.27
CA THR A 56 10.28 -2.78 8.05
C THR A 56 9.43 -3.58 9.03
N SER A 57 9.22 -4.89 8.80
CA SER A 57 8.49 -5.77 9.71
C SER A 57 9.16 -5.84 11.09
N ALA A 58 10.46 -5.53 11.18
CA ALA A 58 11.19 -5.44 12.44
C ALA A 58 10.52 -4.47 13.45
N VAL A 59 9.83 -3.43 12.98
CA VAL A 59 9.09 -2.50 13.86
C VAL A 59 8.03 -3.23 14.69
N THR A 60 7.26 -4.11 14.05
CA THR A 60 6.25 -4.95 14.72
C THR A 60 6.91 -5.92 15.70
N TRP A 61 7.98 -6.59 15.27
CA TRP A 61 8.65 -7.62 16.06
C TRP A 61 9.48 -7.08 17.23
N MET A 62 9.94 -5.83 17.16
CA MET A 62 10.56 -5.15 18.30
C MET A 62 9.58 -5.05 19.47
N TYR A 63 8.33 -4.63 19.22
CA TYR A 63 7.32 -4.55 20.28
C TYR A 63 7.03 -5.91 20.91
N VAL A 64 6.76 -6.92 20.08
CA VAL A 64 6.44 -8.28 20.54
C VAL A 64 7.64 -8.92 21.24
N GLY A 65 8.85 -8.71 20.71
CA GLY A 65 10.11 -9.19 21.29
C GLY A 65 10.40 -8.57 22.65
N PHE A 66 10.23 -7.25 22.80
CA PHE A 66 10.37 -6.58 24.10
C PHE A 66 9.33 -7.09 25.11
N LEU A 67 8.07 -7.22 24.72
CA LEU A 67 7.04 -7.79 25.58
C LEU A 67 7.39 -9.21 26.05
N GLU A 68 7.85 -10.08 25.16
CA GLU A 68 8.27 -11.44 25.54
C GLU A 68 9.49 -11.40 26.47
N LEU A 69 10.48 -10.53 26.20
CA LEU A 69 11.67 -10.37 27.04
C LEU A 69 11.34 -9.89 28.46
N PHE A 70 10.37 -8.98 28.61
CA PHE A 70 9.89 -8.53 29.92
C PHE A 70 9.18 -9.64 30.69
N ASN A 71 8.44 -10.51 29.99
CA ASN A 71 7.68 -11.61 30.60
C ASN A 71 8.49 -12.90 30.80
N ALA A 72 9.62 -13.07 30.10
CA ALA A 72 10.42 -14.28 30.14
C ALA A 72 11.18 -14.42 31.48
N HIS A 73 11.05 -15.60 32.10
CA HIS A 73 11.83 -15.95 33.29
C HIS A 73 13.34 -16.08 33.00
N ASP A 74 13.71 -16.67 31.86
CA ASP A 74 15.10 -16.84 31.45
C ASP A 74 15.38 -16.08 30.15
N ARG A 75 15.77 -14.80 30.33
CA ARG A 75 16.00 -13.84 29.26
C ARG A 75 17.19 -14.22 28.38
N LEU A 76 18.28 -14.70 29.00
CA LEU A 76 19.49 -15.07 28.28
C LEU A 76 19.26 -16.28 27.39
N LYS A 77 18.55 -17.29 27.91
CA LYS A 77 18.16 -18.46 27.12
C LYS A 77 17.30 -18.09 25.91
N PHE A 78 16.32 -17.21 26.10
CA PHE A 78 15.48 -16.74 24.99
C PHE A 78 16.31 -16.05 23.89
N VAL A 79 17.20 -15.13 24.27
CA VAL A 79 18.02 -14.39 23.29
C VAL A 79 19.03 -15.32 22.61
N PHE A 80 19.84 -16.04 23.37
CA PHE A 80 20.98 -16.78 22.81
C PHE A 80 20.62 -18.18 22.26
N LEU A 81 19.61 -18.86 22.79
CA LEU A 81 19.24 -20.20 22.33
C LEU A 81 18.04 -20.23 21.38
N GLU A 82 17.28 -19.14 21.25
CA GLU A 82 16.13 -19.08 20.34
C GLU A 82 16.27 -17.96 19.30
N VAL A 83 16.41 -16.70 19.73
CA VAL A 83 16.44 -15.55 18.80
C VAL A 83 17.69 -15.57 17.92
N ALA A 84 18.89 -15.67 18.52
CA ALA A 84 20.15 -15.66 17.80
C ALA A 84 20.27 -16.79 16.75
N PRO A 85 20.06 -18.08 17.07
CA PRO A 85 20.22 -19.13 16.08
C PRO A 85 19.20 -19.05 14.94
N ILE A 86 17.93 -18.73 15.23
CA ILE A 86 16.90 -18.58 14.20
C ILE A 86 17.19 -17.36 13.32
N GLY A 87 17.55 -16.22 13.94
CA GLY A 87 17.90 -15.00 13.23
C GLY A 87 19.12 -15.18 12.34
N THR A 88 20.19 -15.80 12.84
CA THR A 88 21.40 -16.09 12.06
C THR A 88 21.11 -17.05 10.90
N LEU A 89 20.28 -18.08 11.11
CA LEU A 89 19.88 -18.99 10.04
C LEU A 89 19.16 -18.24 8.92
N VAL A 90 18.14 -17.46 9.25
CA VAL A 90 17.35 -16.73 8.25
C VAL A 90 18.19 -15.68 7.53
N LEU A 91 19.00 -14.90 8.27
CA LEU A 91 19.91 -13.91 7.68
C LEU A 91 20.98 -14.55 6.80
N GLY A 92 21.50 -15.71 7.20
CA GLY A 92 22.44 -16.48 6.40
C GLY A 92 21.82 -16.93 5.08
N LEU A 93 20.59 -17.46 5.13
CA LEU A 93 19.86 -17.88 3.94
C LEU A 93 19.55 -16.71 3.00
N THR A 94 19.14 -15.54 3.52
CA THR A 94 18.95 -14.36 2.67
C THR A 94 20.25 -13.84 2.08
N CYS A 95 21.34 -13.81 2.85
CA CYS A 95 22.65 -13.39 2.32
C CYS A 95 23.15 -14.30 1.19
N LEU A 96 22.91 -15.61 1.30
CA LEU A 96 23.21 -16.57 0.22
C LEU A 96 22.34 -16.33 -1.01
N LEU A 97 21.05 -16.05 -0.83
CA LEU A 97 20.14 -15.71 -1.93
C LEU A 97 20.54 -14.39 -2.60
N ASP A 98 20.85 -13.36 -1.82
CA ASP A 98 21.33 -12.07 -2.32
C ASP A 98 22.63 -12.27 -3.13
N ARG A 99 23.57 -13.08 -2.63
CA ARG A 99 24.80 -13.41 -3.36
C ARG A 99 24.52 -14.12 -4.68
N PHE A 100 23.58 -15.07 -4.69
CA PHE A 100 23.20 -15.79 -5.90
C PHE A 100 22.58 -14.86 -6.95
N MET A 101 21.70 -13.94 -6.54
CA MET A 101 20.98 -13.05 -7.45
C MET A 101 21.84 -11.88 -7.95
N TYR A 102 22.64 -11.26 -7.07
CA TYR A 102 23.46 -10.08 -7.41
C TYR A 102 24.88 -10.42 -7.86
N GLY A 103 25.32 -11.68 -7.74
CA GLY A 103 26.69 -12.12 -8.05
C GLY A 103 27.77 -11.59 -7.11
N THR A 104 27.42 -10.71 -6.18
CA THR A 104 28.30 -10.06 -5.20
C THR A 104 27.74 -10.22 -3.80
N TRP A 105 28.60 -10.14 -2.77
CA TRP A 105 28.11 -10.21 -1.39
C TRP A 105 27.44 -8.89 -1.03
N VAL A 106 26.11 -8.92 -0.94
CA VAL A 106 25.28 -7.76 -0.62
C VAL A 106 24.37 -8.14 0.53
N LEU A 107 24.27 -7.26 1.52
CA LEU A 107 23.32 -7.41 2.62
C LEU A 107 22.18 -6.41 2.43
N VAL A 108 21.14 -6.84 1.71
CA VAL A 108 20.03 -5.98 1.30
C VAL A 108 19.35 -5.26 2.48
N PRO A 109 19.11 -5.90 3.65
CA PRO A 109 18.53 -5.21 4.80
C PRO A 109 19.34 -4.01 5.32
N LEU A 110 20.68 -4.06 5.23
CA LEU A 110 21.55 -2.94 5.64
C LEU A 110 21.51 -1.80 4.63
N ASN A 111 21.51 -2.13 3.34
CA ASN A 111 21.33 -1.12 2.28
C ASN A 111 19.96 -0.44 2.38
N PHE A 112 18.92 -1.22 2.70
CA PHE A 112 17.58 -0.70 2.97
C PHE A 112 17.59 0.29 4.14
N LEU A 113 18.23 -0.07 5.26
CA LEU A 113 18.36 0.81 6.43
C LEU A 113 19.11 2.10 6.08
N LYS A 114 20.23 1.99 5.35
CA LYS A 114 21.02 3.12 4.88
C LYS A 114 20.17 4.07 4.03
N PHE A 115 19.52 3.55 2.99
CA PHE A 115 18.75 4.37 2.06
C PHE A 115 17.53 5.03 2.72
N ASN A 116 16.72 4.25 3.45
CA ASN A 116 15.42 4.72 3.94
C ASN A 116 15.51 5.52 5.24
N PHE A 117 16.41 5.15 6.17
CA PHE A 117 16.48 5.78 7.49
C PHE A 117 17.68 6.71 7.66
N LEU A 118 18.85 6.37 7.09
CA LEU A 118 20.06 7.17 7.29
C LEU A 118 20.25 8.26 6.22
N SER A 119 19.78 8.03 5.00
CA SER A 119 19.97 8.95 3.87
C SER A 119 18.72 9.77 3.51
N SER A 120 17.58 9.52 4.16
CA SER A 120 16.27 10.13 3.84
C SER A 120 15.85 9.92 2.37
N GLY A 121 16.28 8.82 1.73
CA GLY A 121 15.96 8.55 0.33
C GLY A 121 14.46 8.40 0.08
N GLY A 122 13.72 7.91 1.08
CA GLY A 122 12.26 7.79 1.01
C GLY A 122 11.54 9.14 0.89
N ASP A 123 12.12 10.23 1.40
CA ASP A 123 11.50 11.56 1.37
C ASP A 123 11.41 12.13 -0.06
N TYR A 124 12.18 11.57 -1.01
CA TYR A 124 12.07 11.85 -2.44
C TYR A 124 10.64 11.64 -2.97
N TYR A 125 9.95 10.61 -2.47
CA TYR A 125 8.60 10.25 -2.88
C TYR A 125 7.52 11.03 -2.13
N GLY A 126 7.87 12.16 -1.52
CA GLY A 126 6.98 13.02 -0.77
C GLY A 126 6.94 12.69 0.73
N THR A 127 6.54 13.68 1.52
CA THR A 127 6.46 13.56 2.97
C THR A 127 5.09 13.99 3.48
N HIS A 128 4.68 13.40 4.61
CA HIS A 128 3.43 13.74 5.28
C HIS A 128 3.70 14.16 6.73
N LYS A 129 2.82 15.00 7.29
CA LYS A 129 2.91 15.44 8.69
C LYS A 129 2.87 14.24 9.65
N TRP A 130 3.44 14.38 10.84
CA TRP A 130 3.57 13.32 11.83
C TRP A 130 2.21 12.68 12.20
N HIS A 131 1.15 13.48 12.27
CA HIS A 131 -0.20 13.03 12.64
C HIS A 131 -0.93 12.30 11.50
N TRP A 132 -0.36 12.23 10.30
CA TRP A 132 -1.05 11.74 9.10
C TRP A 132 -1.67 10.35 9.31
N TYR A 133 -0.97 9.40 9.92
CA TYR A 133 -1.53 8.06 10.19
C TYR A 133 -2.76 8.12 11.10
N PHE A 134 -2.80 9.01 12.09
CA PHE A 134 -3.91 9.13 13.04
C PHE A 134 -5.08 9.93 12.49
N THR A 135 -4.83 10.91 11.62
CA THR A 135 -5.88 11.79 11.08
C THR A 135 -6.44 11.33 9.74
N GLN A 136 -5.60 10.68 8.92
CA GLN A 136 -5.91 10.38 7.52
C GLN A 136 -5.53 8.94 7.16
N GLY A 137 -4.23 8.61 7.19
CA GLY A 137 -3.67 7.35 6.71
C GLY A 137 -4.39 6.10 7.21
N PHE A 138 -4.23 5.78 8.50
CA PHE A 138 -4.84 4.58 9.07
C PHE A 138 -6.35 4.72 9.23
N THR A 139 -6.83 5.92 9.53
CA THR A 139 -8.26 6.28 9.65
C THR A 139 -9.04 5.97 8.37
N VAL A 140 -8.48 6.26 7.19
CA VAL A 140 -9.07 5.91 5.89
C VAL A 140 -9.00 4.41 5.62
N MET A 141 -7.95 3.72 6.08
CA MET A 141 -7.83 2.27 5.90
C MET A 141 -8.88 1.48 6.68
N ILE A 142 -9.18 1.91 7.91
CA ILE A 142 -10.20 1.29 8.77
C ILE A 142 -11.62 1.85 8.48
N PHE A 143 -11.69 3.08 8.00
CA PHE A 143 -12.91 3.74 7.53
C PHE A 143 -14.06 3.66 8.55
N SER A 144 -15.26 3.26 8.11
CA SER A 144 -16.45 3.18 8.97
C SER A 144 -16.39 2.09 10.05
N HIS A 145 -15.35 1.24 10.05
CA HIS A 145 -15.07 0.33 11.16
C HIS A 145 -14.38 1.01 12.35
N LEU A 146 -13.92 2.26 12.22
CA LEU A 146 -13.18 2.99 13.26
C LEU A 146 -13.91 3.06 14.61
N PRO A 147 -15.20 3.48 14.69
CA PRO A 147 -15.88 3.58 15.99
C PRO A 147 -15.99 2.22 16.68
N PHE A 148 -16.24 1.16 15.91
CA PHE A 148 -16.29 -0.21 16.41
C PHE A 148 -14.92 -0.69 16.88
N CYS A 149 -13.83 -0.30 16.21
CA CYS A 149 -12.48 -0.61 16.65
C CYS A 149 -12.19 0.05 18.01
N ILE A 150 -12.49 1.33 18.16
CA ILE A 150 -12.30 2.06 19.42
C ILE A 150 -13.12 1.41 20.54
N ALA A 151 -14.41 1.14 20.29
CA ALA A 151 -15.26 0.45 21.25
C ALA A 151 -14.72 -0.95 21.60
N GLY A 152 -14.22 -1.70 20.61
CA GLY A 152 -13.62 -3.01 20.81
C GLY A 152 -12.35 -2.99 21.65
N ILE A 153 -11.49 -1.98 21.47
CA ILE A 153 -10.30 -1.75 22.32
C ILE A 153 -10.74 -1.53 23.77
N VAL A 154 -11.75 -0.68 23.99
CA VAL A 154 -12.27 -0.36 25.34
C VAL A 154 -12.90 -1.59 26.00
N TYR A 155 -13.74 -2.35 25.27
CA TYR A 155 -14.45 -3.50 25.82
C TYR A 155 -13.55 -4.72 26.06
N SER A 156 -12.60 -4.99 25.16
CA SER A 156 -11.76 -6.20 25.25
C SER A 156 -10.69 -6.12 26.35
N LYS A 157 -10.29 -4.90 26.74
CA LYS A 157 -9.17 -4.63 27.67
C LYS A 157 -7.85 -5.32 27.27
N GLN A 158 -7.69 -5.71 26.01
CA GLN A 158 -6.50 -6.40 25.50
C GLN A 158 -5.38 -5.39 25.16
N TRP A 159 -4.73 -4.87 26.20
CA TRP A 159 -3.72 -3.81 26.07
C TRP A 159 -2.52 -4.17 25.18
N LYS A 160 -2.18 -5.46 25.05
CA LYS A 160 -1.04 -5.93 24.23
C LYS A 160 -1.28 -5.70 22.73
N PHE A 161 -2.48 -5.98 22.24
CA PHE A 161 -2.83 -5.77 20.83
C PHE A 161 -3.10 -4.29 20.52
N SER A 162 -3.75 -3.56 21.44
CA SER A 162 -3.94 -2.12 21.26
C SER A 162 -2.63 -1.36 21.38
N GLY A 163 -1.72 -1.81 22.25
CA GLY A 163 -0.37 -1.29 22.38
C GLY A 163 0.49 -1.56 21.14
N LEU A 164 0.35 -2.75 20.52
CA LEU A 164 1.02 -3.03 19.25
C LEU A 164 0.52 -2.09 18.13
N LEU A 165 -0.79 -1.86 18.05
CA LEU A 165 -1.37 -0.91 17.10
C LEU A 165 -0.81 0.49 17.32
N ALA A 166 -0.83 0.99 18.56
CA ALA A 166 -0.29 2.31 18.91
C ALA A 166 1.22 2.42 18.63
N TRP A 167 1.99 1.37 18.92
CA TRP A 167 3.42 1.30 18.66
C TRP A 167 3.73 1.43 17.17
N VAL A 168 3.08 0.61 16.34
CA VAL A 168 3.31 0.62 14.89
C VAL A 168 2.94 1.97 14.29
N LEU A 169 1.74 2.50 14.61
CA LEU A 169 1.32 3.81 14.12
C LEU A 169 2.25 4.93 14.60
N GLY A 170 2.64 4.92 15.88
CA GLY A 170 3.54 5.90 16.47
C GLY A 170 4.92 5.88 15.84
N PHE A 171 5.52 4.70 15.64
CA PHE A 171 6.85 4.57 15.05
C PHE A 171 6.87 5.04 13.60
N TYR A 172 5.92 4.59 12.77
CA TYR A 172 5.84 5.04 11.37
C TYR A 172 5.45 6.52 11.25
N SER A 173 4.79 7.10 12.25
CA SER A 173 4.51 8.54 12.29
C SER A 173 5.76 9.43 12.40
N ILE A 174 6.88 8.89 12.91
CA ILE A 174 8.17 9.61 13.03
C ILE A 174 8.82 9.79 11.64
N LEU A 175 8.59 8.86 10.71
CA LEU A 175 9.21 8.88 9.39
C LEU A 175 8.57 9.95 8.49
N GLY A 176 9.37 10.66 7.69
CA GLY A 176 8.89 11.71 6.78
C GLY A 176 7.95 11.15 5.72
N HIS A 177 8.47 10.19 4.95
CA HIS A 177 7.70 9.42 3.98
C HIS A 177 6.73 8.43 4.65
N LYS A 178 5.47 8.45 4.21
CA LYS A 178 4.40 7.61 4.77
C LYS A 178 3.55 7.06 3.65
N GLU A 179 3.17 5.80 3.79
CA GLU A 179 2.27 5.12 2.87
C GLU A 179 1.26 4.26 3.64
N PHE A 180 0.07 4.05 3.04
CA PHE A 180 -0.93 3.13 3.58
C PHE A 180 -0.39 1.71 3.75
N ARG A 181 0.46 1.25 2.83
CA ARG A 181 0.98 -0.13 2.84
C ARG A 181 1.88 -0.44 4.04
N PHE A 182 2.57 0.55 4.62
CA PHE A 182 3.49 0.33 5.75
C PHE A 182 2.78 -0.13 7.04
N VAL A 183 1.53 0.33 7.24
CA VAL A 183 0.71 0.00 8.42
C VAL A 183 -0.36 -1.06 8.09
N LEU A 184 -0.31 -1.65 6.90
CA LEU A 184 -1.20 -2.74 6.50
C LEU A 184 -1.16 -3.95 7.45
N PRO A 185 0.00 -4.38 7.99
CA PRO A 185 0.06 -5.54 8.88
C PRO A 185 -0.77 -5.43 10.16
N VAL A 186 -1.06 -4.21 10.63
CA VAL A 186 -1.88 -3.97 11.84
C VAL A 186 -3.35 -3.71 11.55
N LEU A 187 -3.75 -3.57 10.27
CA LEU A 187 -5.15 -3.40 9.88
C LEU A 187 -6.04 -4.58 10.32
N PRO A 188 -5.65 -5.86 10.13
CA PRO A 188 -6.49 -6.98 10.59
C PRO A 188 -6.65 -7.01 12.11
N ILE A 189 -5.66 -6.53 12.87
CA ILE A 189 -5.75 -6.42 14.33
C ILE A 189 -6.80 -5.37 14.72
N ALA A 190 -6.83 -4.23 14.03
CA ALA A 190 -7.86 -3.23 14.25
C ALA A 190 -9.27 -3.73 13.88
N LEU A 191 -9.40 -4.45 12.77
CA LEU A 191 -10.66 -5.08 12.37
C LEU A 191 -11.11 -6.18 13.34
N MET A 192 -10.17 -6.86 14.00
CA MET A 192 -10.48 -7.82 15.07
C MET A 192 -11.19 -7.13 16.25
N PHE A 193 -10.72 -5.93 16.65
CA PHE A 193 -11.41 -5.13 17.66
C PHE A 193 -12.81 -4.70 17.20
N SER A 194 -12.95 -4.28 15.93
CA SER A 194 -14.28 -3.98 15.36
C SER A 194 -15.21 -5.18 15.43
N GLY A 195 -14.73 -6.37 15.08
CA GLY A 195 -15.47 -7.63 15.18
C GLY A 195 -15.87 -7.96 16.63
N TYR A 196 -14.97 -7.76 17.58
CA TYR A 196 -15.27 -7.94 19.01
C TYR A 196 -16.37 -6.99 19.49
N SER A 197 -16.32 -5.71 19.12
CA SER A 197 -17.39 -4.76 19.46
C SER A 197 -18.74 -5.16 18.87
N LEU A 198 -18.77 -5.69 17.64
CA LEU A 198 -20.00 -6.17 17.02
C LEU A 198 -20.55 -7.41 17.73
N ALA A 199 -19.68 -8.34 18.15
CA ALA A 199 -20.08 -9.50 18.94
C ALA A 199 -20.68 -9.10 20.30
N VAL A 200 -20.13 -8.07 20.96
CA VAL A 200 -20.70 -7.51 22.20
C VAL A 200 -22.06 -6.83 21.98
N ILE A 201 -22.28 -6.22 20.81
CA ILE A 201 -23.58 -5.63 20.45
C ILE A 201 -24.63 -6.72 20.21
N GLU A 202 -24.22 -7.84 19.60
CA GLU A 202 -25.09 -8.99 19.36
C GLU A 202 -25.46 -9.69 20.68
N ASP A 203 -24.47 -9.96 21.53
CA ASP A 203 -24.65 -10.55 22.83
C ASP A 203 -23.82 -9.78 23.89
N PRO A 204 -24.47 -8.92 24.71
CA PRO A 204 -23.79 -8.17 25.76
C PRO A 204 -23.06 -9.06 26.78
N SER A 205 -23.43 -10.34 26.91
CA SER A 205 -22.74 -11.28 27.78
C SER A 205 -21.37 -11.70 27.25
N ALA A 206 -21.10 -11.52 25.95
CA ALA A 206 -19.80 -11.76 25.31
C ALA A 206 -18.72 -10.75 25.75
N GLY A 207 -19.11 -9.60 26.34
CA GLY A 207 -18.16 -8.60 26.86
C GLY A 207 -17.56 -8.95 28.23
N SER A 208 -18.01 -10.03 28.86
CA SER A 208 -17.49 -10.45 30.17
C SER A 208 -16.25 -11.35 30.01
N LEU A 209 -15.20 -11.09 30.80
CA LEU A 209 -13.96 -11.91 30.85
C LEU A 209 -14.21 -13.38 31.25
N GLU A 210 -15.40 -13.69 31.77
CA GLU A 210 -15.88 -15.02 32.13
C GLU A 210 -16.75 -15.67 31.05
N TYR A 211 -16.55 -15.33 29.77
CA TYR A 211 -17.16 -16.10 28.68
C TYR A 211 -16.51 -17.49 28.58
N LYS A 212 -16.88 -18.39 29.51
CA LYS A 212 -16.76 -19.83 29.31
C LYS A 212 -17.69 -20.16 28.17
N GLY A 213 -17.13 -20.43 26.99
CA GLY A 213 -17.84 -20.75 25.76
C GLY A 213 -19.07 -21.60 26.04
N LYS A 214 -20.23 -20.94 26.16
CA LYS A 214 -21.50 -21.62 26.22
C LYS A 214 -21.72 -22.09 24.79
N GLY A 215 -21.44 -23.37 24.56
CA GLY A 215 -21.65 -24.01 23.26
C GLY A 215 -22.99 -23.57 22.70
N PHE A 216 -22.95 -22.96 21.51
CA PHE A 216 -24.08 -22.53 20.68
C PHE A 216 -25.42 -22.61 21.41
N SER A 217 -25.63 -21.73 22.39
CA SER A 217 -26.85 -21.76 23.19
C SER A 217 -27.96 -21.28 22.26
N LYS A 218 -28.68 -22.23 21.65
CA LYS A 218 -29.85 -22.02 20.79
C LYS A 218 -30.77 -20.94 21.40
N LYS A 219 -30.67 -19.69 20.95
CA LYS A 219 -31.61 -18.63 21.36
C LYS A 219 -31.78 -17.55 20.28
N LYS A 220 -32.98 -17.62 19.68
CA LYS A 220 -33.74 -16.63 18.88
C LYS A 220 -33.17 -16.24 17.51
N ASN A 221 -33.85 -16.71 16.46
CA ASN A 221 -33.66 -16.42 15.02
C ASN A 221 -33.73 -14.93 14.61
N LYS A 222 -33.67 -13.96 15.52
CA LYS A 222 -33.79 -12.54 15.19
C LYS A 222 -32.54 -11.78 15.65
N CYS A 223 -31.81 -11.26 14.67
CA CYS A 223 -30.69 -10.35 14.87
C CYS A 223 -31.18 -9.11 15.65
N PRO A 224 -30.49 -8.67 16.72
CA PRO A 224 -30.93 -7.51 17.50
C PRO A 224 -30.94 -6.25 16.63
N PRO A 225 -31.90 -5.32 16.84
CA PRO A 225 -32.06 -4.15 15.96
C PRO A 225 -30.80 -3.29 15.89
N LYS A 226 -30.03 -3.20 16.98
CA LYS A 226 -28.74 -2.49 17.03
C LYS A 226 -27.69 -3.13 16.10
N MET A 227 -27.64 -4.46 16.03
CA MET A 227 -26.74 -5.19 15.13
C MET A 227 -27.17 -4.97 13.67
N THR A 228 -28.48 -5.05 13.39
CA THR A 228 -29.00 -4.76 12.05
C THR A 228 -28.63 -3.35 11.59
N VAL A 229 -28.79 -2.33 12.45
CA VAL A 229 -28.39 -0.95 12.14
C VAL A 229 -26.88 -0.85 11.91
N ALA A 230 -26.05 -1.51 12.72
CA ALA A 230 -24.60 -1.51 12.54
C ALA A 230 -24.18 -2.16 11.21
N ILE A 231 -24.77 -3.30 10.85
CA ILE A 231 -24.53 -3.97 9.57
C ILE A 231 -24.95 -3.06 8.41
N LEU A 232 -26.16 -2.50 8.46
CA LEU A 232 -26.65 -1.59 7.41
C LEU A 232 -25.76 -0.37 7.26
N PHE A 233 -25.29 0.23 8.36
CA PHE A 233 -24.34 1.34 8.34
C PHE A 233 -23.00 0.96 7.67
N LEU A 234 -22.44 -0.19 8.05
CA LEU A 234 -21.19 -0.67 7.46
C LEU A 234 -21.34 -0.98 5.96
N LEU A 235 -22.43 -1.62 5.55
CA LEU A 235 -22.72 -1.91 4.14
C LEU A 235 -22.94 -0.62 3.34
N ALA A 236 -23.78 0.30 3.86
CA ALA A 236 -24.11 1.55 3.20
C ALA A 236 -22.91 2.49 3.03
N THR A 237 -21.90 2.39 3.89
CA THR A 237 -20.67 3.18 3.77
C THR A 237 -19.62 2.47 2.92
N ASN A 238 -19.37 1.16 3.12
CA ASN A 238 -18.29 0.46 2.43
C ASN A 238 -18.63 0.07 0.99
N ILE A 239 -19.87 -0.31 0.66
CA ILE A 239 -20.21 -0.76 -0.70
C ILE A 239 -20.09 0.39 -1.71
N PRO A 240 -20.70 1.58 -1.50
CA PRO A 240 -20.55 2.68 -2.45
C PRO A 240 -19.09 3.13 -2.58
N MET A 241 -18.36 3.17 -1.45
CA MET A 241 -16.94 3.51 -1.45
C MET A 241 -16.11 2.50 -2.26
N ALA A 242 -16.34 1.20 -2.07
CA ALA A 242 -15.64 0.15 -2.81
C ALA A 242 -15.95 0.20 -4.31
N LEU A 243 -17.22 0.36 -4.69
CA LEU A 243 -17.62 0.46 -6.09
C LEU A 243 -17.03 1.71 -6.76
N TYR A 244 -17.15 2.87 -6.11
CA TYR A 244 -16.63 4.12 -6.66
C TYR A 244 -15.11 4.08 -6.83
N MET A 245 -14.38 3.66 -5.80
CA MET A 245 -12.91 3.63 -5.83
C MET A 245 -12.35 2.54 -6.77
N SER A 246 -13.13 1.51 -7.10
CA SER A 246 -12.68 0.43 -8.00
C SER A 246 -13.11 0.61 -9.45
N LEU A 247 -14.21 1.33 -9.71
CA LEU A 247 -14.82 1.40 -11.06
C LEU A 247 -14.85 2.82 -11.65
N VAL A 248 -14.72 3.85 -10.82
CA VAL A 248 -14.92 5.24 -11.25
C VAL A 248 -13.68 6.09 -11.01
N HIS A 249 -13.15 6.08 -9.79
CA HIS A 249 -12.00 6.91 -9.44
C HIS A 249 -10.72 6.42 -10.11
N GLN A 250 -9.99 7.34 -10.75
CA GLN A 250 -8.73 7.09 -11.44
C GLN A 250 -8.81 6.01 -12.53
N ARG A 251 -9.95 5.87 -13.20
CA ARG A 251 -10.14 4.89 -14.29
C ARG A 251 -9.49 5.29 -15.62
N GLY A 252 -9.17 6.57 -15.79
CA GLY A 252 -8.72 7.15 -17.06
C GLY A 252 -7.51 6.44 -17.68
N PRO A 253 -6.44 6.11 -16.93
CA PRO A 253 -5.28 5.44 -17.49
C PRO A 253 -5.60 4.07 -18.09
N GLU A 254 -6.53 3.33 -17.50
CA GLU A 254 -6.96 2.03 -18.01
C GLU A 254 -7.82 2.17 -19.25
N ASP A 255 -8.78 3.12 -19.25
CA ASP A 255 -9.64 3.42 -20.40
C ASP A 255 -8.82 3.87 -21.63
N VAL A 256 -7.81 4.72 -21.41
CA VAL A 256 -6.89 5.19 -22.46
C VAL A 256 -6.09 4.03 -23.03
N MET A 257 -5.47 3.20 -22.18
CA MET A 257 -4.68 2.08 -22.67
C MET A 257 -5.53 1.03 -23.39
N ASN A 258 -6.77 0.81 -22.95
CA ASN A 258 -7.76 -0.01 -23.65
C ASN A 258 -8.04 0.51 -25.06
N HIS A 259 -8.18 1.81 -25.23
CA HIS A 259 -8.38 2.43 -26.54
C HIS A 259 -7.14 2.31 -27.42
N LEU A 260 -5.96 2.66 -26.88
CA LEU A 260 -4.69 2.58 -27.61
C LEU A 260 -4.37 1.14 -28.04
N ALA A 261 -4.73 0.14 -27.23
CA ALA A 261 -4.57 -1.27 -27.59
C ALA A 261 -5.41 -1.65 -28.83
N ARG A 262 -6.62 -1.10 -28.96
CA ARG A 262 -7.48 -1.33 -30.13
C ARG A 262 -6.93 -0.62 -31.38
N GLU A 263 -6.48 0.63 -31.25
CA GLU A 263 -5.86 1.37 -32.35
C GLU A 263 -4.56 0.70 -32.83
N ALA A 264 -3.74 0.22 -31.88
CA ALA A 264 -2.52 -0.51 -32.19
C ALA A 264 -2.81 -1.84 -32.91
N PHE A 265 -3.86 -2.57 -32.51
CA PHE A 265 -4.29 -3.78 -33.19
C PHE A 265 -4.76 -3.53 -34.63
N GLN A 266 -5.37 -2.37 -34.90
CA GLN A 266 -5.81 -1.97 -36.24
C GLN A 266 -4.66 -1.46 -37.12
N GLY A 267 -3.46 -1.25 -36.57
CA GLY A 267 -2.31 -0.74 -37.30
C GLY A 267 -2.29 0.79 -37.48
N ASN A 268 -3.16 1.51 -36.77
CA ASN A 268 -3.29 2.98 -36.89
C ASN A 268 -2.24 3.75 -36.09
N MET A 269 -1.23 3.08 -35.53
CA MET A 269 -0.35 3.65 -34.52
C MET A 269 1.12 3.30 -34.77
N LYS A 270 1.98 4.33 -34.77
CA LYS A 270 3.43 4.18 -35.02
C LYS A 270 4.28 4.37 -33.76
N SER A 271 3.87 5.27 -32.87
CA SER A 271 4.57 5.58 -31.62
C SER A 271 3.70 6.40 -30.66
N ILE A 272 3.90 6.21 -29.35
CA ILE A 272 3.13 6.90 -28.30
C ILE A 272 4.08 7.63 -27.35
N LEU A 273 3.76 8.90 -27.06
CA LEU A 273 4.42 9.69 -26.03
C LEU A 273 3.45 9.95 -24.87
N PHE A 274 3.85 9.55 -23.66
CA PHE A 274 3.11 9.84 -22.43
C PHE A 274 3.72 11.06 -21.75
N LEU A 275 2.99 12.17 -21.81
CA LEU A 275 3.24 13.41 -21.07
C LEU A 275 2.39 13.41 -19.80
N THR A 276 2.61 12.40 -18.98
CA THR A 276 1.94 12.18 -17.70
C THR A 276 2.99 11.92 -16.62
N PRO A 277 2.62 11.99 -15.33
CA PRO A 277 3.48 11.47 -14.29
C PRO A 277 3.92 10.03 -14.55
N CYS A 278 5.13 9.73 -14.07
CA CYS A 278 5.65 8.37 -14.11
C CYS A 278 4.67 7.33 -13.56
N HIS A 279 4.64 6.17 -14.23
CA HIS A 279 3.79 5.02 -13.88
C HIS A 279 2.28 5.34 -13.79
N ALA A 280 1.82 6.38 -14.49
CA ALA A 280 0.39 6.72 -14.53
C ALA A 280 -0.46 5.68 -15.26
N THR A 281 0.10 4.96 -16.24
CA THR A 281 -0.63 3.99 -17.08
C THR A 281 -0.01 2.58 -16.98
N PRO A 282 -0.81 1.51 -17.21
CA PRO A 282 -0.31 0.13 -17.20
C PRO A 282 0.63 -0.22 -18.37
N TYR A 283 0.82 0.69 -19.33
CA TYR A 283 1.82 0.56 -20.39
C TYR A 283 1.70 -0.76 -21.18
N TYR A 284 2.81 -1.45 -21.46
CA TYR A 284 2.81 -2.69 -22.24
C TYR A 284 1.99 -3.83 -21.63
N SER A 285 1.68 -3.80 -20.33
CA SER A 285 0.85 -4.85 -19.71
C SER A 285 -0.59 -4.83 -20.20
N MET A 286 -1.02 -3.73 -20.85
CA MET A 286 -2.36 -3.60 -21.44
C MET A 286 -2.31 -3.45 -22.96
N LEU A 287 -1.25 -2.84 -23.51
CA LEU A 287 -1.17 -2.60 -24.96
C LEU A 287 -1.04 -3.90 -25.76
N HIS A 288 -0.24 -4.86 -25.27
CA HIS A 288 0.04 -6.15 -25.94
C HIS A 288 0.48 -6.05 -27.42
N GLN A 289 1.05 -4.93 -27.84
CA GLN A 289 1.56 -4.70 -29.19
C GLN A 289 2.97 -4.11 -29.15
N ASN A 290 3.79 -4.44 -30.15
CA ASN A 290 5.16 -3.94 -30.26
C ASN A 290 5.20 -2.54 -30.92
N VAL A 291 4.59 -1.57 -30.25
CA VAL A 291 4.63 -0.15 -30.65
C VAL A 291 5.65 0.58 -29.77
N PRO A 292 6.58 1.36 -30.34
CA PRO A 292 7.47 2.22 -29.57
C PRO A 292 6.68 3.18 -28.68
N MET A 293 6.87 3.06 -27.37
CA MET A 293 6.29 3.96 -26.37
C MET A 293 7.39 4.66 -25.59
N LYS A 294 7.16 5.92 -25.20
CA LYS A 294 8.05 6.70 -24.34
C LYS A 294 7.24 7.43 -23.26
N PHE A 295 7.72 7.42 -22.02
CA PHE A 295 7.23 8.25 -20.93
C PHE A 295 8.39 9.07 -20.34
N LEU A 296 8.07 10.09 -19.55
CA LEU A 296 9.04 10.98 -18.91
C LEU A 296 9.84 10.24 -17.83
N ASP A 297 11.17 10.37 -17.82
CA ASP A 297 12.01 9.71 -16.83
C ASP A 297 11.79 10.29 -15.42
N CYS A 298 11.75 9.40 -14.43
CA CYS A 298 11.63 9.72 -13.01
C CYS A 298 12.63 8.92 -12.17
N THR A 299 13.74 8.51 -12.79
CA THR A 299 14.82 7.86 -12.08
C THR A 299 15.37 8.83 -11.02
N PRO A 300 15.39 8.44 -9.73
CA PRO A 300 15.86 9.33 -8.68
C PRO A 300 17.35 9.64 -8.84
N SER A 301 17.71 10.92 -8.76
CA SER A 301 19.10 11.36 -8.76
C SER A 301 19.79 11.06 -7.42
N GLU A 302 21.10 10.77 -7.45
CA GLU A 302 21.92 10.68 -6.23
C GLU A 302 22.08 12.06 -5.55
N GLU A 303 21.97 13.15 -6.32
CA GLU A 303 22.07 14.51 -5.82
C GLU A 303 20.71 15.05 -5.36
N LYS A 304 20.64 15.43 -4.08
CA LYS A 304 19.43 16.01 -3.49
C LYS A 304 19.08 17.35 -4.16
N GLY A 305 17.83 17.48 -4.60
CA GLY A 305 17.28 18.72 -5.15
C GLY A 305 17.33 18.85 -6.66
N VAL A 306 17.94 17.89 -7.37
CA VAL A 306 17.84 17.81 -8.83
C VAL A 306 16.49 17.21 -9.20
N LEU A 307 15.66 17.99 -9.91
CA LEU A 307 14.36 17.53 -10.40
C LEU A 307 14.55 16.57 -11.57
N ASP A 308 13.81 15.46 -11.54
CA ASP A 308 13.76 14.52 -12.66
C ASP A 308 13.01 15.09 -13.88
N GLU A 309 13.02 14.35 -15.00
CA GLU A 309 12.38 14.80 -16.24
C GLU A 309 10.86 15.01 -16.06
N SER A 310 10.20 14.10 -15.34
CA SER A 310 8.78 14.18 -15.01
C SER A 310 8.47 15.41 -14.15
N ASP A 311 9.21 15.65 -13.08
CA ASP A 311 9.00 16.79 -12.18
C ASP A 311 9.24 18.13 -12.89
N ARG A 312 10.27 18.22 -13.74
CA ARG A 312 10.53 19.41 -14.56
C ARG A 312 9.37 19.70 -15.52
N PHE A 313 8.81 18.67 -16.13
CA PHE A 313 7.63 18.79 -16.97
C PHE A 313 6.42 19.27 -16.16
N MET A 314 6.14 18.68 -15.00
CA MET A 314 4.99 19.08 -14.17
C MET A 314 5.12 20.53 -13.65
N MET A 315 6.34 21.01 -13.41
CA MET A 315 6.60 22.37 -12.94
C MET A 315 6.34 23.43 -14.02
N ASP A 316 6.85 23.23 -15.24
CA ASP A 316 6.64 24.14 -16.38
C ASP A 316 6.53 23.34 -17.70
N PRO A 317 5.32 22.86 -18.04
CA PRO A 317 5.11 22.04 -19.23
C PRO A 317 5.51 22.74 -20.52
N ALA A 318 5.21 24.03 -20.65
CA ALA A 318 5.42 24.78 -21.90
C ALA A 318 6.91 24.98 -22.19
N SER A 319 7.69 25.43 -21.19
CA SER A 319 9.14 25.59 -21.32
C SER A 319 9.84 24.25 -21.53
N PHE A 320 9.39 23.21 -20.81
CA PHE A 320 9.90 21.86 -20.97
C PHE A 320 9.70 21.36 -22.41
N MET A 321 8.48 21.42 -22.92
CA MET A 321 8.16 20.93 -24.26
C MET A 321 8.86 21.71 -25.36
N SER A 322 9.05 23.02 -25.19
CA SER A 322 9.81 23.84 -26.14
C SER A 322 11.26 23.39 -26.29
N LYS A 323 11.91 22.97 -25.20
CA LYS A 323 13.27 22.41 -25.23
C LYS A 323 13.27 20.97 -25.73
N TYR A 324 12.33 20.16 -25.25
CA TYR A 324 12.21 18.76 -25.62
C TYR A 324 12.00 18.60 -27.13
N ALA A 325 11.21 19.49 -27.73
CA ALA A 325 10.88 19.44 -29.14
C ALA A 325 12.03 19.79 -30.11
N GLN A 326 13.14 20.33 -29.62
CA GLN A 326 14.30 20.63 -30.46
C GLN A 326 14.92 19.35 -31.03
N ASN A 327 14.88 18.25 -30.28
CA ASN A 327 15.54 16.98 -30.62
C ASN A 327 14.59 15.78 -30.61
N TRP A 328 13.27 15.99 -30.51
CA TRP A 328 12.32 14.87 -30.45
C TRP A 328 12.00 14.29 -31.83
N SER A 329 11.79 12.98 -31.86
CA SER A 329 11.06 12.34 -32.96
C SER A 329 9.57 12.57 -32.74
N LEU A 330 8.86 13.13 -33.72
CA LEU A 330 7.42 13.39 -33.63
C LEU A 330 6.63 12.09 -33.39
N PRO A 331 5.99 11.92 -32.22
CA PRO A 331 5.17 10.74 -31.95
C PRO A 331 3.88 10.74 -32.79
N SER A 332 3.31 9.56 -33.05
CA SER A 332 1.99 9.50 -33.70
C SER A 332 0.86 9.89 -32.75
N HIS A 333 0.99 9.51 -31.47
CA HIS A 333 0.00 9.73 -30.43
C HIS A 333 0.65 10.39 -29.21
N ILE A 334 -0.02 11.35 -28.59
CA ILE A 334 0.39 11.98 -27.33
C ILE A 334 -0.73 11.80 -26.31
N VAL A 335 -0.37 11.33 -25.12
CA VAL A 335 -1.28 11.12 -23.99
C VAL A 335 -0.89 12.09 -22.88
N LEU A 336 -1.84 12.86 -22.38
CA LEU A 336 -1.64 13.82 -21.29
C LEU A 336 -2.91 14.02 -20.47
N PHE A 337 -2.74 14.45 -19.22
CA PHE A 337 -3.86 14.89 -18.40
C PHE A 337 -4.35 16.28 -18.84
N ASP A 338 -5.61 16.57 -18.57
CA ASP A 338 -6.25 17.84 -18.96
C ASP A 338 -5.64 19.08 -18.31
N SER A 339 -5.14 18.97 -17.08
CA SER A 339 -4.40 20.02 -16.37
C SER A 339 -3.17 20.51 -17.16
N GLU A 340 -2.44 19.59 -17.80
CA GLU A 340 -1.26 19.89 -18.60
C GLU A 340 -1.65 20.25 -20.05
N GLU A 341 -2.72 19.64 -20.57
CA GLU A 341 -3.26 19.94 -21.91
C GLU A 341 -3.64 21.40 -22.05
N GLN A 342 -4.30 21.98 -21.06
CA GLN A 342 -4.68 23.40 -21.06
C GLN A 342 -3.47 24.33 -21.28
N LYS A 343 -2.29 23.94 -20.79
CA LYS A 343 -1.04 24.71 -20.92
C LYS A 343 -0.33 24.45 -22.26
N LEU A 344 -0.54 23.27 -22.85
CA LEU A 344 0.15 22.80 -24.06
C LEU A 344 -0.69 22.85 -25.33
N ARG A 345 -1.99 23.19 -25.24
CA ARG A 345 -2.91 23.13 -26.38
C ARG A 345 -2.42 23.89 -27.62
N SER A 346 -1.97 25.13 -27.45
CA SER A 346 -1.45 25.94 -28.56
C SER A 346 -0.19 25.32 -29.17
N PHE A 347 0.67 24.73 -28.34
CA PHE A 347 1.88 24.03 -28.76
C PHE A 347 1.55 22.76 -29.54
N LEU A 348 0.59 21.94 -29.07
CA LEU A 348 0.15 20.74 -29.79
C LEU A 348 -0.44 21.09 -31.16
N ILE A 349 -1.24 22.15 -31.23
CA ILE A 349 -1.83 22.63 -32.50
C ILE A 349 -0.74 23.09 -33.47
N SER A 350 0.32 23.76 -33.01
CA SER A 350 1.42 24.21 -33.88
C SER A 350 2.23 23.06 -34.49
N PHE A 351 2.12 21.85 -33.94
CA PHE A 351 2.74 20.63 -34.49
C PHE A 351 1.72 19.70 -35.18
N ASP A 352 0.55 20.23 -35.56
CA ASP A 352 -0.50 19.50 -36.28
C ASP A 352 -1.10 18.30 -35.54
N TYR A 353 -1.15 18.37 -34.21
CA TYR A 353 -1.92 17.43 -33.40
C TYR A 353 -3.37 17.87 -33.26
N ARG A 354 -4.29 16.91 -33.33
CA ARG A 354 -5.72 17.09 -33.02
C ARG A 354 -6.13 16.22 -31.84
N GLU A 355 -7.03 16.72 -31.00
CA GLU A 355 -7.66 15.90 -29.97
C GLU A 355 -8.49 14.83 -30.67
N GLU A 356 -8.22 13.57 -30.37
CA GLU A 356 -8.98 12.43 -30.87
C GLU A 356 -10.04 12.01 -29.87
N LYS A 357 -9.64 11.86 -28.60
CA LYS A 357 -10.52 11.34 -27.57
C LYS A 357 -10.13 11.81 -26.17
N ARG A 358 -11.15 11.91 -25.31
CA ARG A 358 -11.03 12.30 -23.91
C ARG A 358 -11.70 11.28 -23.01
N PHE A 359 -11.00 10.88 -21.96
CA PHE A 359 -11.43 9.86 -21.02
C PHE A 359 -11.55 10.47 -19.63
N PHE A 360 -12.67 10.20 -18.97
CA PHE A 360 -12.86 10.59 -17.57
C PHE A 360 -11.85 9.87 -16.67
N ASN A 361 -11.24 10.59 -15.74
CA ASN A 361 -10.28 10.05 -14.78
C ASN A 361 -10.75 10.17 -13.32
N ALA A 362 -11.01 11.38 -12.83
CA ALA A 362 -11.30 11.60 -11.42
C ALA A 362 -12.20 12.82 -11.18
N HIS A 363 -13.00 12.77 -10.11
CA HIS A 363 -13.84 13.90 -9.70
C HIS A 363 -13.13 14.88 -8.76
N PHE A 364 -12.08 14.42 -8.07
CA PHE A 364 -11.35 15.20 -7.07
C PHE A 364 -9.84 14.98 -7.20
N LYS A 365 -9.09 15.97 -6.75
CA LYS A 365 -7.62 15.97 -6.80
C LYS A 365 -7.07 14.97 -5.78
N VAL A 366 -5.97 14.31 -6.16
CA VAL A 366 -5.17 13.47 -5.26
C VAL A 366 -3.73 13.95 -5.40
N ASP A 367 -3.21 14.61 -4.35
CA ASP A 367 -1.86 15.16 -4.20
C ASP A 367 -1.43 16.27 -5.19
N ARG A 368 -1.83 16.21 -6.46
CA ARG A 368 -1.52 17.17 -7.53
C ARG A 368 -2.75 17.98 -7.96
N ASP A 369 -2.62 18.80 -9.00
CA ASP A 369 -3.75 19.47 -9.63
C ASP A 369 -4.80 18.45 -10.09
N LEU A 370 -6.04 18.93 -10.26
CA LEU A 370 -7.15 18.05 -10.63
C LEU A 370 -6.92 17.49 -12.03
N GLN A 371 -6.58 16.21 -12.08
CA GLN A 371 -6.48 15.39 -13.27
C GLN A 371 -7.86 14.81 -13.61
N ALA A 372 -8.79 15.65 -14.07
CA ALA A 372 -10.18 15.22 -14.24
C ALA A 372 -10.36 14.30 -15.45
N SER A 373 -9.54 14.49 -16.48
CA SER A 373 -9.58 13.67 -17.69
C SER A 373 -8.18 13.42 -18.28
N ILE A 374 -8.05 12.34 -19.03
CA ILE A 374 -6.89 12.05 -19.88
C ILE A 374 -7.30 12.24 -21.33
N VAL A 375 -6.45 12.93 -22.09
CA VAL A 375 -6.69 13.29 -23.48
C VAL A 375 -5.67 12.59 -24.36
N VAL A 376 -6.14 12.09 -25.51
CA VAL A 376 -5.33 11.50 -26.56
C VAL A 376 -5.33 12.44 -27.76
N TYR A 377 -4.13 12.82 -28.19
CA TYR A 377 -3.88 13.61 -29.39
C TYR A 377 -3.25 12.75 -30.46
N VAL A 378 -3.67 12.95 -31.70
CA VAL A 378 -3.13 12.25 -32.88
C VAL A 378 -2.61 13.26 -33.88
N LYS A 379 -1.45 12.98 -34.47
CA LYS A 379 -0.90 13.82 -35.54
C LYS A 379 -1.69 13.59 -36.84
N LYS A 380 -2.12 14.68 -37.50
CA LYS A 380 -3.01 14.63 -38.69
C LYS A 380 -2.55 13.70 -39.81
N ASP A 381 -1.24 13.57 -40.04
CA ASP A 381 -0.67 12.73 -41.12
C ASP A 381 -0.43 11.26 -40.70
N SER A 382 -0.93 10.84 -39.54
CA SER A 382 -0.70 9.48 -39.01
C SER A 382 -1.77 8.47 -39.38
N THR A 383 -2.92 8.93 -39.92
CA THR A 383 -3.89 8.05 -40.57
C THR A 383 -3.30 7.62 -41.92
N ILE A 384 -2.93 6.35 -42.01
CA ILE A 384 -2.55 5.69 -43.27
C ILE A 384 -3.71 5.78 -44.25
#